data_AF-A0A250AX52-F1
#
_entry.id   AF-A0A250AX52-F1
#
_cell.length_a   1.000
_cell.length_b   1.000
_cell.length_c   1.000
_cell.angle_alpha   90.00
_cell.angle_beta   90.00
_cell.angle_gamma   90.00
#
_symmetry.space_group_name_H-M   'P 1'
#
loop_
_entity.id
_entity.type
_entity.pdbx_description
1 polymer ?
#
loop_
_entity_poly.entity_id
_entity_poly.type
_entity_poly.pdbx_seq_one_letter_code
_entity_poly.pdbx_strand_id
1 'polypeptide(L)'
;MKKFKLAITYIIIALVYFVVLAEIIFRHLSEETYLFVAKISNPLNIMSSSFDSLILLMLFFSMLLSWLSIVFFKSSCKGKKQSIF
;
A
#
# COMPACT_ATOMS: atom_id res chain seq x y z
N MET A 1 -0.84 -6.71 -25.79
CA MET A 1 -2.07 -6.06 -25.26
C MET A 1 -2.59 -6.62 -23.92
N LYS A 2 -2.66 -7.95 -23.70
CA LYS A 2 -3.20 -8.52 -22.43
C LYS A 2 -2.49 -8.05 -21.14
N LYS A 3 -1.15 -7.95 -21.15
CA LYS A 3 -0.37 -7.50 -19.98
C LYS A 3 -0.61 -6.04 -19.59
N PHE A 4 -0.81 -5.16 -20.59
CA PHE A 4 -1.07 -3.74 -20.36
C PHE A 4 -2.47 -3.51 -19.78
N LYS A 5 -3.48 -4.25 -20.27
CA LYS A 5 -4.83 -4.26 -19.66
C LYS A 5 -4.79 -4.73 -18.21
N LEU A 6 -4.06 -5.81 -17.92
CA LEU A 6 -3.88 -6.29 -16.54
C LEU A 6 -3.20 -5.26 -15.63
N ALA A 7 -2.18 -4.56 -16.13
CA ALA A 7 -1.51 -3.50 -15.36
C ALA A 7 -2.47 -2.34 -15.05
N ILE A 8 -3.26 -1.89 -16.02
CA ILE A 8 -4.28 -0.85 -15.81
C ILE A 8 -5.33 -1.30 -14.80
N THR A 9 -5.85 -2.53 -14.93
CA THR A 9 -6.81 -3.08 -13.97
C THR A 9 -6.23 -3.12 -12.56
N TYR A 10 -4.95 -3.51 -12.41
CA TYR A 10 -4.28 -3.52 -11.11
C TYR A 10 -4.14 -2.12 -10.52
N ILE A 11 -3.78 -1.12 -11.33
CA ILE A 11 -3.68 0.28 -10.89
C ILE A 11 -5.04 0.80 -10.42
N ILE A 12 -6.11 0.52 -11.17
CA ILE A 12 -7.48 0.93 -10.80
C ILE A 12 -7.90 0.28 -9.48
N ILE A 13 -7.66 -1.02 -9.31
CA ILE A 13 -7.98 -1.73 -8.06
C ILE A 13 -7.17 -1.16 -6.89
N ALA A 14 -5.88 -0.88 -7.08
CA ALA A 14 -5.04 -0.28 -6.04
C ALA A 14 -5.51 1.11 -5.62
N LEU A 15 -5.94 1.94 -6.58
CA LEU A 15 -6.51 3.27 -6.30
C LEU A 15 -7.82 3.18 -5.53
N VAL A 16 -8.74 2.30 -5.96
CA VAL A 16 -10.01 2.07 -5.24
C VAL A 16 -9.73 1.57 -3.83
N TYR A 17 -8.81 0.62 -3.67
CA TYR A 17 -8.39 0.13 -2.36
C TYR A 17 -7.85 1.25 -1.47
N PHE A 18 -6.99 2.12 -2.01
CA PHE A 18 -6.41 3.22 -1.25
C PHE A 18 -7.45 4.23 -0.75
N VAL A 19 -8.41 4.61 -1.61
CA VAL A 19 -9.49 5.54 -1.25
C VAL A 19 -10.41 4.93 -0.19
N VAL A 20 -10.84 3.68 -0.39
CA VAL A 20 -11.71 2.98 0.56
C VAL A 20 -11.01 2.77 1.91
N LEU A 21 -9.72 2.41 1.89
CA LEU A 21 -8.93 2.25 3.10
C LEU A 21 -8.82 3.57 3.88
N ALA A 22 -8.54 4.67 3.18
CA ALA A 22 -8.52 6.00 3.80
C ALA A 22 -9.87 6.36 4.42
N GLU A 23 -10.98 6.14 3.71
CA GLU A 23 -12.31 6.44 4.23
C GLU A 23 -12.65 5.59 5.47
N ILE A 24 -12.29 4.31 5.49
CA ILE A 24 -12.49 3.45 6.67
C ILE A 24 -11.65 3.97 7.84
N ILE A 25 -10.38 4.30 7.61
CA ILE A 25 -9.44 4.75 8.65
C ILE A 25 -9.83 6.12 9.23
N PHE A 26 -10.32 7.05 8.40
CA PHE A 26 -10.64 8.39 8.88
C PHE A 26 -12.09 8.56 9.33
N ARG A 27 -13.02 7.76 8.80
CA ARG A 27 -14.46 7.96 9.03
C ARG A 27 -15.09 6.90 9.94
N HIS A 28 -14.55 5.67 9.95
CA HIS A 28 -15.17 4.55 10.67
C HIS A 28 -14.33 4.01 11.82
N LEU A 29 -13.04 4.37 11.92
CA LEU A 29 -12.24 4.00 13.06
C LEU A 29 -12.69 4.79 14.29
N SER A 30 -12.92 4.07 15.40
CA SER A 30 -13.10 4.72 16.69
C SER A 30 -11.84 5.49 17.07
N GLU A 31 -12.01 6.58 17.83
CA GLU A 31 -10.91 7.45 18.26
C GLU A 31 -9.79 6.67 18.97
N GLU A 32 -10.15 5.68 19.79
CA GLU A 32 -9.18 4.80 20.45
C GLU A 32 -8.35 3.98 19.45
N THR A 33 -8.99 3.43 18.42
CA THR A 33 -8.30 2.66 17.38
C THR A 33 -7.41 3.57 16.53
N TYR A 34 -7.90 4.76 16.21
CA TYR A 34 -7.13 5.78 15.49
C TYR A 34 -5.86 6.17 16.26
N LEU A 35 -5.99 6.48 17.55
CA LEU A 35 -4.85 6.83 18.41
C LEU A 35 -3.89 5.65 18.60
N PHE A 36 -4.41 4.42 18.68
CA PHE A 36 -3.59 3.22 18.77
C PHE A 36 -2.74 3.03 17.51
N VAL A 37 -3.34 3.13 16.32
CA VAL A 37 -2.62 3.05 15.05
C VAL A 37 -1.62 4.20 14.92
N ALA A 38 -1.99 5.42 15.31
CA ALA A 38 -1.10 6.58 15.30
C ALA A 38 0.12 6.38 16.23
N LYS A 39 -0.08 5.74 17.38
CA LYS A 39 1.00 5.43 18.33
C LYS A 39 1.95 4.36 17.79
N ILE A 40 1.45 3.40 17.02
CA ILE A 40 2.26 2.41 16.31
C ILE A 40 3.03 3.05 15.15
N SER A 41 2.41 3.97 14.40
CA SER A 41 3.09 4.67 13.30
C SER A 41 4.08 5.72 13.77
N ASN A 42 3.95 6.21 15.01
CA ASN A 42 4.83 7.21 15.60
C ASN A 42 5.34 6.78 16.99
N PRO A 43 6.05 5.65 17.11
CA PRO A 43 6.39 5.06 18.40
C PRO A 43 7.39 5.92 19.19
N LEU A 44 8.20 6.72 18.49
CA LEU A 44 9.18 7.64 19.07
C LEU A 44 8.63 9.06 19.24
N ASN A 45 7.33 9.26 18.96
CA ASN A 45 6.65 10.55 19.00
C ASN A 45 7.41 11.67 18.25
N ILE A 46 8.05 11.31 17.13
CA ILE A 46 8.85 12.22 16.30
C ILE A 46 7.93 13.22 15.59
N MET A 47 6.72 12.78 15.20
CA MET A 47 5.69 13.68 14.67
C MET A 47 4.84 14.25 15.79
N SER A 48 4.56 15.56 15.72
CA SER A 48 3.68 16.25 16.67
C SER A 48 2.21 15.93 16.45
N SER A 49 1.83 15.52 15.23
CA SER A 49 0.45 15.19 14.85
C SER A 49 0.28 13.70 14.56
N SER A 50 -0.73 13.08 15.17
CA SER A 50 -1.17 11.72 14.86
C SER A 50 -1.56 11.55 13.39
N PHE A 51 -2.14 12.60 12.80
CA PHE A 51 -2.56 12.62 11.40
C PHE A 51 -1.37 12.52 10.43
N ASP A 52 -0.31 13.29 10.69
CA ASP A 52 0.89 13.30 9.85
C ASP A 52 1.58 11.92 9.88
N SER A 53 1.57 11.26 11.04
CA SER A 53 2.15 9.92 11.18
C SER A 53 1.40 8.85 10.40
N LEU A 54 0.06 8.98 10.29
CA LEU A 54 -0.79 8.09 9.52
C LEU A 54 -0.60 8.27 8.02
N ILE A 55 -0.46 9.53 7.57
CA ILE A 55 -0.10 9.82 6.18
C ILE A 55 1.24 9.19 5.83
N LEU A 56 2.24 9.35 6.70
CA LEU A 56 3.56 8.80 6.46
C LEU A 56 3.53 7.26 6.41
N LEU A 57 2.72 6.63 7.28
CA LEU A 57 2.47 5.19 7.26
C LEU A 57 1.85 4.74 5.93
N MET A 58 0.83 5.46 5.42
CA MET A 58 0.22 5.15 4.11
C MET A 58 1.23 5.26 2.96
N LEU A 59 2.09 6.27 2.97
CA LEU A 59 3.15 6.43 1.98
C LEU A 59 4.15 5.26 2.04
N PHE A 60 4.53 4.84 3.23
CA PHE A 60 5.43 3.70 3.44
C PHE A 60 4.82 2.39 2.92
N PHE A 61 3.55 2.13 3.21
CA PHE A 61 2.82 0.98 2.67
C PHE A 61 2.72 1.03 1.14
N SER A 62 2.47 2.20 0.56
CA SER A 62 2.43 2.38 -0.88
C SER A 62 3.79 2.06 -1.54
N MET A 63 4.89 2.54 -0.97
CA MET A 63 6.24 2.19 -1.41
C MET A 63 6.52 0.69 -1.30
N LEU A 64 6.11 0.05 -0.19
CA LEU A 64 6.24 -1.39 0.01
C LEU A 64 5.44 -2.19 -1.03
N LEU A 65 4.19 -1.81 -1.32
CA LEU A 65 3.38 -2.46 -2.36
C LEU A 65 3.99 -2.27 -3.75
N SER A 66 4.50 -1.08 -4.06
CA SER A 66 5.23 -0.81 -5.31
C SER A 66 6.47 -1.71 -5.43
N TRP A 67 7.26 -1.81 -4.36
CA TRP A 67 8.43 -2.69 -4.33
C TRP A 67 8.05 -4.16 -4.52
N LEU A 68 7.05 -4.65 -3.77
CA LEU A 68 6.56 -6.02 -3.88
C LEU A 68 6.06 -6.32 -5.28
N SER A 69 5.29 -5.42 -5.89
CA SER A 69 4.79 -5.61 -7.26
C SER A 69 5.94 -5.67 -8.29
N ILE A 70 7.01 -4.89 -8.14
CA ILE A 70 8.23 -5.02 -8.96
C ILE A 70 8.89 -6.39 -8.75
N VAL A 71 9.03 -6.84 -7.50
CA VAL A 71 9.63 -8.14 -7.17
C VAL A 71 8.82 -9.29 -7.75
N PHE A 72 7.50 -9.30 -7.57
CA PHE A 72 6.60 -10.31 -8.13
C PHE A 72 6.66 -10.32 -9.66
N PHE A 73 6.68 -9.14 -10.30
CA PHE A 73 6.79 -9.05 -11.76
C PHE A 73 8.14 -9.58 -12.26
N LYS A 74 9.24 -9.26 -11.57
CA LYS A 74 10.58 -9.76 -11.89
C LYS A 74 10.69 -11.28 -11.72
N SER A 75 10.11 -11.83 -10.66
CA SER A 75 10.04 -13.29 -10.42
C SER A 75 9.19 -14.01 -11.46
N SER A 76 8.05 -13.43 -11.85
CA SER A 76 7.17 -13.98 -12.90
C SER A 76 7.84 -13.97 -14.29
N CYS A 77 8.68 -12.98 -14.58
CA CYS A 77 9.49 -12.94 -15.81
C CYS A 77 10.64 -13.97 -15.83
N LYS A 78 11.25 -14.29 -14.69
CA LYS A 78 12.27 -15.35 -14.60
C LYS A 78 11.68 -16.74 -14.84
N GLY A 79 10.50 -17.04 -14.28
CA GLY A 79 9.82 -18.32 -14.49
C GLY A 79 9.46 -18.62 -15.95
N LYS A 80 9.27 -17.59 -16.78
CA LYS A 80 9.04 -17.76 -18.23
C LYS A 80 10.30 -18.04 -19.05
N LYS A 81 11.50 -17.74 -18.53
CA LYS A 81 12.77 -17.96 -19.26
C LYS A 81 13.26 -19.41 -19.15
N GLN A 82 12.83 -20.16 -18.15
CA GLN A 82 13.22 -21.56 -17.93
C GLN A 82 12.31 -22.60 -18.62
N SER A 83 11.17 -22.19 -19.18
CA SER A 83 10.23 -23.09 -19.88
C SER A 83 10.45 -23.16 -21.40
N ILE A 84 11.47 -22.47 -21.92
CA ILE A 84 11.78 -22.40 -23.36
C ILE A 84 13.14 -23.06 -23.68
N PHE A 85 13.74 -23.77 -22.72
CA PHE A 85 14.86 -24.66 -22.96
C PHE A 85 14.51 -26.07 -22.50
#